data_AF-A0A9E3TCM7-F1
#
_entry.id   AF-A0A9E3TCM7-F1
#
_cell.length_a   1.000
_cell.length_b   1.000
_cell.length_c   1.000
_cell.angle_alpha   90.00
_cell.angle_beta   90.00
_cell.angle_gamma   90.00
#
_symmetry.space_group_name_H-M   'P 1'
#
loop_
_entity.id
_entity.type
_entity.pdbx_description
1 polymer ?
#
loop_
_entity_poly.entity_id
_entity_poly.type
_entity_poly.pdbx_seq_one_letter_code
_entity_poly.pdbx_strand_id
1 'polypeptide(L)' 'MKRMLSACVIMLAVFAVLIGTVALVATTSTPAMAKCGICPMYCSPVLCDNGRVYCNTCLAACAGAGHCVPLFPPIPL' A
#
# COMPACT_ATOMS: atom_id res chain seq x y z
N MET A 1 7.15 46.40 -15.29
CA MET A 1 6.73 45.14 -15.95
C MET A 1 7.46 43.88 -15.40
N LYS A 2 8.80 43.86 -15.27
CA LYS A 2 9.56 42.68 -14.80
C LYS A 2 9.18 42.17 -13.39
N ARG A 3 8.84 43.08 -12.48
CA ARG A 3 8.35 42.75 -11.12
C ARG A 3 6.95 42.12 -11.12
N MET A 4 6.09 42.50 -12.07
CA MET A 4 4.74 41.94 -12.23
C MET A 4 4.78 40.55 -12.88
N LEU A 5 5.70 40.34 -13.83
CA LEU A 5 5.94 39.02 -14.43
C LEU A 5 6.47 38.01 -13.39
N SER A 6 7.39 38.43 -12.52
CA SER A 6 7.91 37.57 -11.44
C SER A 6 6.82 37.17 -10.43
N ALA A 7 5.96 38.12 -10.04
CA ALA A 7 4.85 37.84 -9.13
C ALA A 7 3.83 36.85 -9.71
N CYS A 8 3.49 36.96 -11.01
CA CYS A 8 2.60 36.00 -11.67
C CYS A 8 3.21 34.60 -11.75
N VAL A 9 4.50 34.49 -12.05
CA VAL A 9 5.20 33.18 -12.13
C VAL A 9 5.24 32.51 -10.76
N ILE A 10 5.52 33.28 -9.69
CA ILE A 10 5.52 32.76 -8.32
C ILE A 10 4.11 32.29 -7.91
N MET A 11 3.07 33.06 -8.21
CA MET A 11 1.69 32.69 -7.88
C MET A 11 1.22 31.44 -8.63
N LEU A 12 1.56 31.31 -9.92
CA LEU A 12 1.23 30.12 -10.71
C LEU A 12 1.98 28.88 -10.20
N ALA A 13 3.24 29.01 -9.80
CA ALA A 13 4.02 27.91 -9.24
C ALA A 13 3.46 27.43 -7.89
N VAL A 14 3.09 28.37 -7.00
CA VAL A 14 2.46 28.03 -5.71
C VAL A 14 1.13 27.32 -5.91
N PHE A 15 0.30 27.77 -6.85
CA PHE A 15 -0.98 27.13 -7.15
C PHE A 15 -0.81 25.71 -7.70
N ALA A 16 0.16 25.49 -8.59
CA ALA A 16 0.49 24.16 -9.11
C ALA A 16 0.99 23.20 -8.02
N VAL A 17 1.80 23.68 -7.08
CA VAL A 17 2.28 22.90 -5.93
C VAL A 17 1.12 22.53 -5.00
N LEU A 18 0.22 23.47 -4.71
CA LEU A 18 -0.96 23.21 -3.87
C LEU A 18 -1.92 22.19 -4.50
N ILE A 19 -2.13 22.23 -5.82
CA ILE A 19 -2.96 21.23 -6.50
C ILE A 19 -2.27 19.85 -6.50
N GLY A 20 -0.96 19.82 -6.77
CA GLY A 20 -0.18 18.58 -6.81
C GLY A 20 -0.12 17.86 -5.47
N THR A 21 -0.02 18.59 -4.34
CA THR A 21 0.02 17.97 -3.00
C THR A 21 -1.30 17.34 -2.59
N VAL A 22 -2.45 17.89 -3.02
CA VAL A 22 -3.78 17.33 -2.73
C VAL A 22 -3.99 15.98 -3.43
N ALA A 23 -3.51 15.83 -4.66
CA ALA A 23 -3.64 14.57 -5.41
C ALA A 23 -2.84 13.42 -4.78
N LEU A 24 -1.66 13.71 -4.20
CA LEU A 24 -0.84 12.69 -3.56
C LEU A 24 -1.49 12.15 -2.26
N VAL A 25 -2.13 13.02 -1.48
CA VAL A 25 -2.79 12.64 -0.20
C VAL A 25 -4.01 11.74 -0.42
N ALA A 26 -4.72 11.87 -1.54
CA ALA A 26 -5.88 11.02 -1.84
C ALA A 26 -5.50 9.55 -2.10
N THR A 27 -4.27 9.28 -2.55
CA THR A 27 -3.83 7.90 -2.87
C THR A 27 -3.33 7.09 -1.68
N THR A 28 -3.09 7.70 -0.51
CA THR A 28 -2.57 6.99 0.67
C THR A 28 -3.67 6.44 1.59
N SER A 29 -4.94 6.62 1.25
CA SER A 29 -6.07 6.12 2.04
C SER A 29 -6.74 4.92 1.38
N THR A 30 -5.99 3.84 1.14
CA THR A 30 -6.62 2.52 1.05
C THR A 30 -6.90 2.01 2.46
N PRO A 31 -8.16 1.92 2.92
CA PRO A 31 -8.51 1.13 4.09
C PRO A 31 -8.47 -0.35 3.69
N ALA A 32 -7.29 -0.88 3.38
CA ALA A 32 -7.10 -2.32 3.21
C ALA A 32 -7.16 -3.05 4.57
N MET A 33 -7.20 -2.32 5.68
CA MET A 33 -7.18 -2.85 7.04
C MET A 33 -8.51 -2.69 7.78
N ALA A 34 -9.64 -2.81 7.08
CA ALA A 34 -10.96 -2.92 7.71
C ALA A 34 -11.74 -4.17 7.28
N LYS A 35 -11.15 -5.03 6.43
CA LYS A 35 -11.81 -6.24 5.89
C LYS A 35 -11.39 -7.54 6.59
N CYS A 36 -10.34 -7.51 7.42
CA CYS A 36 -9.81 -8.73 8.02
C CYS A 36 -10.47 -9.00 9.36
N GLY A 37 -11.11 -10.17 9.46
CA GLY A 37 -11.57 -10.70 10.73
C GLY A 37 -10.42 -11.22 11.61
N ILE A 38 -10.76 -12.10 12.55
CA ILE A 38 -9.80 -12.75 13.43
C ILE A 38 -9.02 -13.81 12.65
N CYS A 39 -7.70 -13.63 12.53
CA CYS A 39 -6.80 -14.68 12.05
C CYS A 39 -6.16 -15.43 13.22
N PRO A 40 -5.86 -16.73 13.07
CA PRO A 40 -5.13 -17.48 14.08
C PRO A 40 -3.70 -16.95 14.22
N MET A 41 -3.15 -17.08 15.43
CA MET A 41 -1.84 -16.52 15.80
C MET A 41 -0.64 -17.42 15.47
N TYR A 42 -0.87 -18.59 14.86
CA TYR A 42 0.24 -19.45 14.41
C TYR A 42 0.88 -18.87 13.13
N CYS A 43 2.18 -19.09 12.97
CA CYS A 43 2.92 -18.72 11.77
C CYS A 43 3.36 -19.98 11.02
N SER A 44 2.63 -20.31 9.95
CA SER A 44 2.98 -21.28 8.91
C SER A 44 3.18 -20.51 7.59
N PRO A 45 4.43 -20.08 7.30
CA PRO A 45 4.67 -19.07 6.28
C PRO A 45 4.33 -19.54 4.87
N VAL A 46 3.70 -18.65 4.11
CA VAL A 46 3.32 -18.88 2.71
C VAL A 46 3.88 -17.78 1.82
N LEU A 47 4.38 -18.13 0.63
CA LEU A 47 4.78 -17.21 -0.43
C LEU A 47 3.65 -17.10 -1.45
N CYS A 48 3.18 -15.88 -1.74
CA CYS A 48 2.08 -15.61 -2.67
C CYS A 48 2.58 -15.04 -4.01
N ASP A 49 1.68 -14.98 -5.01
CA ASP A 49 1.97 -14.48 -6.37
C ASP A 49 2.46 -13.03 -6.43
N ASN A 50 2.07 -12.22 -5.44
CA ASN A 50 2.54 -10.86 -5.24
C ASN A 50 3.99 -10.77 -4.72
N GLY A 51 4.68 -11.92 -4.58
CA GLY A 51 6.07 -12.00 -4.13
C GLY A 51 6.28 -11.75 -2.63
N ARG A 52 5.20 -11.70 -1.83
CA ARG A 52 5.26 -11.46 -0.39
C ARG A 52 5.09 -12.76 0.39
N VAL A 53 5.80 -12.85 1.51
CA VAL A 53 5.62 -13.92 2.49
C VAL A 53 4.66 -13.44 3.58
N TYR A 54 3.67 -14.27 3.90
CA TYR A 54 2.71 -14.03 4.98
C TYR A 54 2.83 -15.12 6.03
N CYS A 55 2.62 -14.77 7.30
CA CYS A 55 2.73 -15.74 8.40
C CYS A 55 1.74 -16.90 8.28
N ASN A 56 0.59 -16.69 7.65
CA ASN A 56 -0.35 -17.75 7.32
C ASN A 56 -1.26 -17.31 6.16
N THR A 57 -2.02 -18.24 5.63
CA THR A 57 -2.97 -18.00 4.52
C THR A 57 -4.08 -17.02 4.87
N CYS A 58 -4.51 -16.95 6.14
CA CYS A 58 -5.51 -15.97 6.59
C CYS A 58 -4.98 -14.53 6.46
N LEU A 59 -3.76 -14.29 6.91
CA LEU A 59 -3.09 -12.99 6.78
C LEU A 59 -2.79 -12.64 5.33
N ALA A 60 -2.49 -13.63 4.48
CA ALA A 60 -2.33 -13.43 3.04
C ALA A 60 -3.64 -12.98 2.38
N ALA A 61 -4.74 -13.71 2.59
CA ALA A 61 -6.05 -13.38 2.04
C ALA A 61 -6.57 -12.04 2.57
N CYS A 62 -6.30 -11.75 3.85
CA CYS A 62 -6.55 -10.47 4.49
C CYS A 62 -5.89 -9.31 3.73
N ALA A 63 -4.64 -9.47 3.31
CA ALA A 63 -3.93 -8.50 2.51
C ALA A 63 -4.29 -8.52 1.01
N GLY A 64 -5.29 -9.31 0.61
CA GLY A 64 -5.70 -9.48 -0.79
C GLY A 64 -4.72 -10.29 -1.64
N ALA A 65 -3.80 -11.05 -1.02
CA ALA A 65 -2.86 -11.91 -1.73
C ALA A 65 -3.48 -13.26 -2.08
N GLY A 66 -3.15 -13.79 -3.25
CA GLY A 66 -3.66 -15.05 -3.79
C GLY A 66 -2.55 -16.02 -4.15
N HIS A 67 -2.94 -17.21 -4.61
CA HIS A 67 -2.02 -18.21 -5.17
C HIS A 67 -0.79 -18.50 -4.28
N CYS A 68 -1.03 -18.65 -2.98
CA CYS A 68 0.02 -18.84 -2.00
C CYS A 68 0.45 -20.30 -1.87
N VAL A 69 1.76 -20.53 -1.76
CA VAL A 69 2.38 -21.84 -1.53
C VAL A 69 3.15 -21.88 -0.21
N PRO A 70 3.24 -23.03 0.48
CA PRO A 70 4.05 -23.15 1.69
C PRO A 70 5.52 -22.84 1.43
N LEU A 71 6.14 -22.03 2.30
CA LEU A 71 7.57 -21.68 2.17
C LEU A 71 8.49 -22.83 2.62
N PHE A 72 8.00 -23.70 3.50
CA PHE A 72 8.71 -24.92 3.91
C PHE A 72 7.80 -26.13 3.69
N PRO A 73 8.34 -27.26 3.20
CA PRO A 73 7.58 -28.49 3.13
C PRO A 73 7.15 -28.91 4.55
N PRO A 74 5.96 -29.49 4.72
CA PRO A 74 5.56 -30.03 6.02
C PRO A 74 6.57 -31.11 6.42
N ILE A 75 7.14 -30.98 7.62
CA ILE A 75 7.92 -32.05 8.24
C ILE A 75 6.94 -33.22 8.42
N PRO A 76 7.20 -34.41 7.85
CA PRO A 76 6.35 -35.56 8.12
C PRO A 76 6.40 -35.84 9.62
N LEU A 77 5.25 -35.70 10.28
CA LEU A 77 5.02 -36.13 11.66
C LEU A 77 4.90 -37.65 11.74
#